data_AF-A0A0D2DRY5-F1
#
_entry.id   AF-A0A0D2DRY5-F1
#
_cell.length_a   1.000
_cell.length_b   1.000
_cell.length_c   1.000
_cell.angle_alpha   90.00
_cell.angle_beta   90.00
_cell.angle_gamma   90.00
#
_symmetry.space_group_name_H-M   'P 1'
#
loop_
_entity.id
_entity.type
_entity.pdbx_description
1 polymer ?
#
loop_
_entity_poly.entity_id
_entity_poly.type
_entity_poly.pdbx_seq_one_letter_code
_entity_poly.pdbx_strand_id
1 'polypeptide(L)' 'MVREATQSQRKLDEFDASEDIFVPMAHDSNAADTIELYPKAIDNWKNAGWKEQLPWAFLNDFQVEES' A
#
# COMPACT_ATOMS: atom_id res chain seq x y z
N MET A 1 -20.86 -2.84 12.28
CA MET A 1 -20.12 -2.01 11.31
C MET A 1 -18.61 -2.20 11.43
N VAL A 2 -17.99 -1.91 12.59
CA VAL A 2 -16.53 -2.10 12.76
C VAL A 2 -16.12 -3.58 12.71
N ARG A 3 -16.91 -4.49 13.31
CA ARG A 3 -16.59 -5.93 13.36
C ARG A 3 -16.54 -6.57 11.98
N GLU A 4 -17.49 -6.26 11.11
CA GLU A 4 -17.56 -6.78 9.75
C GLU A 4 -16.41 -6.25 8.90
N ALA A 5 -16.04 -4.97 9.06
CA ALA A 5 -14.88 -4.39 8.40
C ALA A 5 -13.58 -5.09 8.84
N THR A 6 -13.38 -5.31 10.14
CA THR A 6 -12.20 -6.05 10.65
C THR A 6 -12.18 -7.50 10.17
N GLN A 7 -13.31 -8.18 10.12
CA GLN A 7 -13.37 -9.55 9.59
C GLN A 7 -13.06 -9.60 8.10
N SER A 8 -13.50 -8.61 7.33
CA SER A 8 -13.16 -8.51 5.91
C SER A 8 -11.67 -8.24 5.72
N GLN A 9 -11.09 -7.32 6.49
CA GLN A 9 -9.67 -7.00 6.44
C GLN A 9 -8.80 -8.22 6.77
N ARG A 10 -9.16 -9.00 7.81
CA ARG A 10 -8.43 -10.23 8.16
C ARG A 10 -8.37 -11.28 7.06
N LYS A 11 -9.33 -11.30 6.14
CA LYS A 11 -9.30 -12.21 4.98
C LYS A 11 -8.28 -11.77 3.94
N LEU A 12 -7.84 -10.51 3.98
CA LEU A 12 -6.81 -9.97 3.09
C LEU A 12 -5.39 -10.19 3.64
N ASP A 13 -5.21 -10.39 4.95
CA ASP A 13 -3.90 -10.50 5.59
C ASP A 13 -2.98 -11.56 4.93
N GLU A 14 -3.51 -12.73 4.56
CA GLU A 14 -2.73 -13.78 3.88
C GLU A 14 -2.25 -13.35 2.48
N PHE A 15 -3.08 -12.62 1.75
CA PHE A 15 -2.73 -12.08 0.44
C PHE A 15 -1.73 -10.92 0.56
N ASP A 16 -1.91 -10.06 1.55
CA ASP A 16 -1.00 -8.94 1.84
C ASP A 16 0.39 -9.44 2.25
N ALA A 17 0.48 -10.56 2.97
CA ALA A 17 1.75 -11.19 3.34
C ALA A 17 2.47 -11.91 2.17
N SER A 18 1.77 -12.24 1.07
CA SER A 18 2.34 -13.01 -0.04
C SER A 18 3.20 -12.15 -0.96
N GLU A 19 4.47 -12.48 -1.18
CA GLU A 19 5.37 -11.75 -2.10
C GLU A 19 4.88 -11.69 -3.56
N ASP A 20 3.95 -12.58 -3.95
CA ASP A 20 3.42 -12.68 -5.32
C ASP A 20 2.13 -11.88 -5.53
N ILE A 21 1.59 -11.24 -4.49
CA ILE A 21 0.31 -10.54 -4.55
C ILE A 21 0.48 -9.10 -4.06
N PHE A 22 -0.05 -8.16 -4.84
CA PHE A 22 -0.06 -6.75 -4.51
C PHE A 22 -1.48 -6.31 -4.12
N VAL A 23 -1.63 -5.83 -2.89
CA VAL A 23 -2.92 -5.40 -2.31
C VAL A 23 -2.89 -3.88 -2.07
N PRO A 24 -3.08 -3.04 -3.10
CA PRO A 24 -3.08 -1.59 -2.94
C PRO A 24 -4.34 -1.12 -2.20
N MET A 25 -4.16 -0.19 -1.25
CA MET A 25 -5.25 0.39 -0.48
C MET A 25 -5.85 1.59 -1.23
N ALA A 26 -7.14 1.53 -1.56
CA ALA A 26 -7.81 2.46 -2.48
C ALA A 26 -7.78 3.94 -2.07
N HIS A 27 -7.55 4.25 -0.80
CA HIS A 27 -7.50 5.62 -0.26
C HIS A 27 -6.18 5.93 0.45
N ASP A 28 -5.12 5.17 0.16
CA ASP A 28 -3.77 5.54 0.57
C ASP A 28 -3.28 6.71 -0.30
N SER A 29 -3.14 7.89 0.31
CA SER A 29 -2.68 9.10 -0.38
C SER A 29 -1.27 8.98 -0.92
N ASN A 30 -0.40 8.23 -0.23
CA ASN A 30 0.99 8.04 -0.63
C ASN A 30 1.13 7.03 -1.77
N ALA A 31 0.07 6.24 -2.04
CA ALA A 31 0.06 5.31 -3.15
C ALA A 31 0.15 6.01 -4.51
N ALA A 32 -0.53 7.15 -4.67
CA ALA A 32 -0.53 7.91 -5.91
C ALA A 32 0.87 8.40 -6.32
N ASP A 33 1.76 8.63 -5.36
CA ASP A 33 3.15 9.07 -5.60
C ASP A 33 4.11 7.90 -5.89
N THR A 34 3.71 6.66 -5.57
CA THR A 34 4.56 5.47 -5.68
C THR A 34 4.22 4.62 -6.89
N ILE A 35 2.92 4.45 -7.20
CA ILE A 35 2.45 3.56 -8.26
C ILE A 35 2.15 4.32 -9.55
N GLU A 36 2.18 3.61 -10.67
CA GLU A 36 1.70 4.17 -11.93
C GLU A 36 0.17 4.12 -12.01
N LEU A 37 -0.44 5.30 -12.22
CA LEU A 37 -1.86 5.44 -12.47
C LEU A 37 -2.15 5.42 -13.98
N TYR A 38 -3.41 5.13 -14.32
CA TYR A 38 -3.90 5.19 -15.69
C TYR A 38 -3.47 6.51 -16.39
N PRO A 39 -2.98 6.47 -17.65
CA PRO A 39 -3.08 5.38 -18.64
C PRO A 39 -2.00 4.29 -18.56
N LYS A 40 -1.08 4.38 -17.61
CA LYS A 40 -0.02 3.39 -17.45
C LYS A 40 -0.56 2.12 -16.77
N ALA A 41 0.11 0.99 -17.04
CA ALA A 41 -0.26 -0.30 -16.46
C ALA A 41 0.52 -0.54 -15.17
N ILE A 42 -0.16 -1.13 -14.18
CA ILE A 42 0.42 -1.43 -12.87
C ILE A 42 1.17 -2.78 -12.85
N ASP A 43 1.12 -3.56 -13.94
CA ASP A 43 1.55 -4.97 -14.00
C ASP A 43 3.02 -5.20 -13.63
N ASN A 44 3.89 -4.20 -13.78
CA ASN A 44 5.31 -4.28 -13.45
C ASN A 44 5.61 -3.97 -11.97
N TRP A 45 4.58 -3.88 -11.11
CA TRP A 45 4.69 -3.51 -9.69
C TRP A 45 5.76 -4.32 -8.94
N LYS A 46 5.89 -5.62 -9.24
CA LYS A 46 6.82 -6.51 -8.54
C LYS A 46 8.28 -6.19 -8.85
N ASN A 47 8.59 -5.92 -10.12
CA ASN A 47 9.94 -5.51 -10.52
C ASN A 47 10.25 -4.06 -10.10
N ALA A 48 9.23 -3.22 -9.99
CA ALA A 48 9.36 -1.85 -9.51
C ALA A 48 9.47 -1.73 -7.99
N GLY A 49 9.25 -2.84 -7.25
CA GLY A 49 9.35 -2.89 -5.78
C GLY A 49 8.32 -2.03 -5.06
N TRP A 50 7.15 -1.80 -5.65
CA TRP A 50 6.14 -0.90 -5.07
C TRP A 50 5.51 -1.46 -3.79
N LYS A 51 5.44 -2.79 -3.68
CA LYS A 51 4.90 -3.46 -2.50
C LYS A 51 5.71 -3.14 -1.25
N GLU A 52 7.02 -3.00 -1.38
CA GLU A 52 7.94 -2.73 -0.29
C GLU A 52 8.02 -1.24 0.07
N GLN A 53 7.67 -0.35 -0.86
CA GLN A 53 7.76 1.10 -0.71
C GLN A 53 6.54 1.73 -0.02
N LEU A 54 5.36 1.14 -0.20
CA LEU A 54 4.11 1.68 0.35
C LEU A 54 3.95 1.53 1.86
N PRO A 55 4.34 0.40 2.48
CA PRO A 55 4.31 0.28 3.93
C PRO A 55 5.11 1.42 4.56
N TRP A 56 4.48 2.13 5.50
CA TRP A 56 5.06 3.28 6.21
C TRP A 56 5.30 4.53 5.38
N ALA A 57 4.86 4.61 4.12
CA ALA A 57 5.05 5.80 3.28
C ALA A 57 4.45 7.08 3.90
N PHE A 58 3.37 6.95 4.67
CA PHE A 58 2.78 8.05 5.44
C PHE A 58 3.71 8.64 6.52
N LEU A 59 4.75 7.91 6.95
CA LEU A 59 5.73 8.41 7.91
C LEU A 59 6.60 9.53 7.33
N ASN A 60 6.70 9.64 6.01
CA ASN A 60 7.45 10.72 5.35
C ASN A 60 6.92 12.11 5.70
N ASP A 61 5.64 12.21 6.10
CA ASP A 61 5.02 13.47 6.51
C ASP A 61 5.45 13.90 7.93
N PHE A 62 6.02 13.00 8.73
CA PHE A 62 6.51 13.30 10.08
C PHE A 62 7.93 13.85 10.00
N GLN A 63 8.06 15.16 9.79
CA GLN A 63 9.33 15.86 9.96
C GLN A 63 9.71 15.88 11.45
N VAL A 64 10.87 15.33 11.79
CA VAL A 64 11.45 15.48 13.13
C VAL A 64 12.11 16.85 13.19
N GLU A 65 11.57 17.74 14.01
CA GLU A 65 12.23 19.01 14.35
C GLU A 65 13.53 18.65 15.10
N GLU A 66 14.67 18.78 14.43
CA GLU A 66 15.99 18.64 15.07
C GLU A 66 16.12 19.73 16.14
N SER A 67 16.22 19.32 17.41
CA SER A 67 16.40 20.20 18.57
C SER A 67 17.85 20.60 18.79
#